data_AF-A0A496WPD7-F1
#
_entry.id   AF-A0A496WPD7-F1
#
_cell.length_a   1.000
_cell.length_b   1.000
_cell.length_c   1.000
_cell.angle_alpha   90.00
_cell.angle_beta   90.00
_cell.angle_gamma   90.00
#
_symmetry.space_group_name_H-M   'P 1'
#
loop_
_entity.id
_entity.type
_entity.pdbx_description
1 polymer ?
#
loop_
_entity_poly.entity_id
_entity_poly.type
_entity_poly.pdbx_seq_one_letter_code
_entity_poly.pdbx_strand_id
1 'polypeptide(L)'
;LIGRATGRVVVSTFSSQIHRIQSELNVAKKHNRKVAFAGYSMLQNMEVALRAGVLTIPKDTVMRMDDIIKLADNKITIIATGSQGEINAVLARMATGSHRHMKVKPTDTIIFSSNPIPGNEKNVVRTVDGLMREGSQIVENRTREIDACGPLHRGGHGRYEDHIKLLDIVKPKFFMGIHGEFHMLVRGAKLAVDETSMKQENVFVLDSGDVLELTKDTAVKTGRVKVGSIMVDQSGSEVSDVVLKDRIHMSTEGIFTVILAIDKKTGRLATSPDIISRGFIYLKDSEKLMGKIRQYLKQKTTKAYGKGGIVDLDNFKKEIREDVAHILFDETQHTPIVIPVINVIGDRPQPPQRNSLKTTA
;
A
#
# COMPACT_ATOMS: atom_id res chain seq x y z
N LEU A 1 -8.21 28.63 13.53
CA LEU A 1 -9.21 27.69 12.97
C LEU A 1 -10.16 27.20 14.06
N ILE A 2 -9.69 26.39 15.03
CA ILE A 2 -10.55 25.85 16.13
C ILE A 2 -11.41 26.91 16.82
N GLY A 3 -10.83 28.04 17.24
CA GLY A 3 -11.57 29.09 17.94
C GLY A 3 -12.51 29.95 17.07
N ARG A 4 -12.37 29.93 15.75
CA ARG A 4 -13.17 30.74 14.81
C ARG A 4 -14.33 29.97 14.19
N ALA A 5 -14.28 28.63 14.22
CA ALA A 5 -15.32 27.80 13.64
C ALA A 5 -16.65 27.99 14.38
N THR A 6 -17.75 28.02 13.64
CA THR A 6 -19.10 28.16 14.18
C THR A 6 -19.75 26.80 14.49
N GLY A 7 -19.39 25.74 13.75
CA GLY A 7 -19.81 24.37 14.02
C GLY A 7 -18.75 23.51 14.71
N ARG A 8 -18.82 22.20 14.45
CA ARG A 8 -17.86 21.22 14.98
C ARG A 8 -16.53 21.37 14.24
N VAL A 9 -15.44 21.09 14.94
CA VAL A 9 -14.12 21.06 14.32
C VAL A 9 -13.58 19.65 14.36
N VAL A 10 -13.20 19.11 13.20
CA VAL A 10 -12.56 17.79 13.08
C VAL A 10 -11.13 18.01 12.62
N VAL A 11 -10.16 17.73 13.48
CA VAL A 11 -8.74 17.82 13.14
C VAL A 11 -8.23 16.43 12.83
N SER A 12 -7.74 16.25 11.61
CA SER A 12 -7.13 15.01 11.17
C SER A 12 -5.62 15.14 11.17
N THR A 13 -4.96 14.27 11.93
CA THR A 13 -3.49 14.24 12.02
C THR A 13 -2.99 12.82 12.32
N PHE A 14 -1.69 12.62 12.18
CA PHE A 14 -1.06 11.35 12.54
C PHE A 14 -1.15 11.14 14.06
N SER A 15 -1.63 9.97 14.48
CA SER A 15 -1.80 9.63 15.90
C SER A 15 -0.48 9.63 16.68
N SER A 16 0.66 9.54 16.00
CA SER A 16 2.00 9.60 16.60
C SER A 16 2.50 11.03 16.84
N GLN A 17 1.82 12.06 16.33
CA GLN A 17 2.23 13.47 16.49
C GLN A 17 1.77 14.05 17.83
N ILE A 18 2.30 13.51 18.94
CA ILE A 18 1.85 13.82 20.31
C ILE A 18 1.90 15.32 20.63
N HIS A 19 3.00 16.02 20.28
CA HIS A 19 3.12 17.46 20.54
C HIS A 19 2.09 18.31 19.77
N ARG A 20 1.70 17.87 18.57
CA ARG A 20 0.65 18.53 17.79
C ARG A 20 -0.70 18.33 18.46
N ILE A 21 -1.00 17.11 18.89
CA ILE A 21 -2.22 16.79 19.62
C ILE A 21 -2.29 17.56 20.95
N GLN A 22 -1.17 17.72 21.67
CA GLN A 22 -1.10 18.57 22.87
C GLN A 22 -1.48 20.02 22.55
N SER A 23 -0.99 20.55 21.43
CA SER A 23 -1.33 21.90 20.98
C SER A 23 -2.81 22.04 20.64
N GLU A 24 -3.38 21.05 19.96
CA GLU A 24 -4.81 20.97 19.64
C GLU A 24 -5.68 20.93 20.91
N LEU A 25 -5.31 20.13 21.90
CA LEU A 25 -5.98 20.06 23.21
C LEU A 25 -5.95 21.43 23.92
N ASN A 26 -4.79 22.07 23.97
CA ASN A 26 -4.61 23.35 24.63
C ASN A 26 -5.46 24.45 23.96
N VAL A 27 -5.49 24.46 22.63
CA VAL A 27 -6.31 25.41 21.86
C VAL A 27 -7.80 25.14 22.06
N ALA A 28 -8.23 23.88 22.02
CA ALA A 28 -9.63 23.52 22.28
C ALA A 28 -10.08 23.97 23.69
N LYS A 29 -9.25 23.71 24.71
CA LYS A 29 -9.52 24.16 26.08
C LYS A 29 -9.62 25.69 26.17
N LYS A 30 -8.67 26.41 25.57
CA LYS A 30 -8.66 27.89 25.54
C LYS A 30 -9.96 28.48 24.95
N HIS A 31 -10.57 27.78 23.99
CA HIS A 31 -11.81 28.19 23.35
C HIS A 31 -13.06 27.50 23.91
N ASN A 32 -12.98 26.90 25.11
CA ASN A 32 -14.09 26.24 25.78
C ASN A 32 -14.77 25.16 24.92
N ARG A 33 -13.98 24.44 24.12
CA ARG A 33 -14.41 23.26 23.36
C ARG A 33 -13.97 21.99 24.08
N LYS A 34 -14.83 20.98 24.07
CA LYS A 34 -14.53 19.61 24.51
C LYS A 34 -13.88 18.86 23.36
N VAL A 35 -13.07 17.87 23.70
CA VAL A 35 -12.30 17.06 22.75
C VAL A 35 -12.71 15.60 22.85
N ALA A 36 -12.90 14.95 21.70
CA ALA A 36 -12.95 13.49 21.63
C ALA A 36 -11.92 12.99 20.63
N PHE A 37 -11.28 11.87 20.97
CA PHE A 37 -10.38 11.16 20.08
C PHE A 37 -11.16 10.13 19.27
N ALA A 38 -10.92 10.10 17.96
CA ALA A 38 -11.56 9.17 17.05
C ALA A 38 -10.52 8.33 16.30
N GLY A 39 -10.68 7.01 16.38
CA GLY A 39 -9.80 6.04 15.72
C GLY A 39 -9.01 5.20 16.71
N TYR A 40 -8.82 3.93 16.37
CA TYR A 40 -8.17 2.95 17.24
C TYR A 40 -6.72 3.35 17.58
N SER A 41 -5.91 3.63 16.56
CA SER A 41 -4.52 4.06 16.75
C SER A 41 -4.39 5.40 17.48
N MET A 42 -5.37 6.30 17.33
CA MET A 42 -5.42 7.54 18.10
C MET A 42 -5.59 7.25 19.59
N LEU A 43 -6.58 6.45 19.96
CA LEU A 43 -6.82 6.08 21.36
C LEU A 43 -5.62 5.36 21.97
N GLN A 44 -5.05 4.38 21.27
CA GLN A 44 -3.87 3.65 21.75
C GLN A 44 -2.66 4.56 21.98
N ASN A 45 -2.33 5.41 21.01
CA ASN A 45 -1.18 6.31 21.15
C ASN A 45 -1.39 7.33 22.26
N MET A 46 -2.62 7.82 22.45
CA MET A 46 -2.93 8.74 23.55
C MET A 46 -2.80 8.07 24.91
N GLU A 47 -3.27 6.83 25.06
CA GLU A 47 -3.11 6.05 26.29
C GLU A 47 -1.64 5.85 26.65
N VAL A 48 -0.80 5.46 25.69
CA VAL A 48 0.64 5.29 25.89
C VAL A 48 1.30 6.63 26.23
N ALA A 49 0.97 7.70 25.49
CA ALA A 49 1.55 9.03 25.70
C ALA A 49 1.20 9.62 27.08
N LEU A 50 -0.01 9.38 27.58
CA LEU A 50 -0.43 9.75 28.93
C LEU A 50 0.37 8.99 30.00
N ARG A 51 0.48 7.66 29.86
CA ARG A 51 1.26 6.83 30.79
C ARG A 51 2.73 7.21 30.83
N ALA A 52 3.29 7.57 29.67
CA ALA A 52 4.67 8.01 29.54
C ALA A 52 4.90 9.47 30.00
N GLY A 53 3.85 10.22 30.34
CA GLY A 53 3.95 11.62 30.78
C GLY A 53 4.30 12.63 29.68
N VAL A 54 4.29 12.22 28.40
CA VAL A 54 4.59 13.10 27.26
C VAL A 54 3.36 13.84 26.72
N LEU A 55 2.17 13.44 27.17
CA LEU A 55 0.90 14.13 26.92
C LEU A 55 0.26 14.51 28.26
N THR A 56 -0.25 15.72 28.36
CA THR A 56 -1.03 16.19 29.50
C THR A 56 -2.41 16.64 29.02
N ILE A 57 -3.47 16.01 29.52
CA ILE A 57 -4.84 16.43 29.23
C ILE A 57 -5.25 17.53 30.22
N PRO A 58 -5.62 18.73 29.74
CA PRO A 58 -6.14 19.76 30.64
C PRO A 58 -7.45 19.29 31.28
N LYS A 59 -7.67 19.64 32.55
CA LYS A 59 -8.87 19.23 33.30
C LYS A 59 -10.15 19.54 32.53
N ASP A 60 -11.08 18.60 32.55
CA ASP A 60 -12.41 18.75 31.96
C ASP A 60 -12.36 19.17 30.47
N THR A 61 -11.48 18.52 29.69
CA THR A 61 -11.33 18.79 28.25
C THR A 61 -11.77 17.62 27.40
N VAL A 62 -11.36 16.40 27.76
CA VAL A 62 -11.60 15.20 26.96
C VAL A 62 -12.87 14.48 27.43
N MET A 63 -13.70 14.04 26.48
CA MET A 63 -14.94 13.31 26.71
C MET A 63 -15.04 12.09 25.80
N ARG A 64 -15.89 11.13 26.18
CA ARG A 64 -16.24 10.00 25.31
C ARG A 64 -17.03 10.49 24.09
N MET A 65 -16.86 9.79 22.97
CA MET A 65 -17.54 10.11 21.72
C MET A 65 -19.08 10.11 21.88
N ASP A 66 -19.64 9.17 22.65
CA ASP A 66 -21.09 9.08 22.87
C ASP A 66 -21.67 10.28 23.63
N ASP A 67 -20.85 10.98 24.42
CA ASP A 67 -21.27 12.11 25.24
C ASP A 67 -21.00 13.43 24.54
N ILE A 68 -19.88 13.55 23.82
CA ILE A 68 -19.52 14.81 23.17
C ILE A 68 -20.51 15.18 22.07
N ILE A 69 -21.08 14.20 21.36
CA ILE A 69 -22.03 14.44 20.26
C ILE A 69 -23.37 15.01 20.73
N LYS A 70 -23.64 14.99 22.05
CA LYS A 70 -24.84 15.59 22.67
C LYS A 70 -24.67 17.09 22.94
N LEU A 71 -23.45 17.61 22.84
CA LEU A 71 -23.16 19.04 23.05
C LEU A 71 -23.55 19.87 21.82
N ALA A 72 -23.65 21.18 22.01
CA ALA A 72 -23.79 22.11 20.89
C ALA A 72 -22.55 22.03 19.98
N ASP A 73 -22.76 22.09 18.66
CA ASP A 73 -21.70 21.87 17.65
C ASP A 73 -20.47 22.78 17.86
N ASN A 74 -20.69 24.04 18.25
CA ASN A 74 -19.63 25.01 18.53
C ASN A 74 -18.78 24.70 19.78
N LYS A 75 -19.14 23.68 20.56
CA LYS A 75 -18.39 23.18 21.72
C LYS A 75 -17.60 21.90 21.41
N ILE A 76 -17.66 21.39 20.18
CA ILE A 76 -17.09 20.08 19.84
C ILE A 76 -15.81 20.26 19.03
N THR A 77 -14.74 19.57 19.48
CA THR A 77 -13.54 19.31 18.70
C THR A 77 -13.28 17.80 18.68
N ILE A 78 -12.95 17.27 17.51
CA ILE A 78 -12.69 15.85 17.32
C ILE A 78 -11.30 15.72 16.72
N ILE A 79 -10.42 14.95 17.34
CA ILE A 79 -9.09 14.65 16.82
C ILE A 79 -9.16 13.23 16.24
N ALA A 80 -9.03 13.12 14.93
CA ALA A 80 -9.36 11.93 14.17
C ALA A 80 -8.19 11.38 13.35
N THR A 81 -8.24 10.08 13.05
CA THR A 81 -7.37 9.43 12.05
C THR A 81 -7.93 9.58 10.63
N GLY A 82 -7.13 9.21 9.63
CA GLY A 82 -7.54 9.21 8.22
C GLY A 82 -6.95 10.36 7.42
N SER A 83 -5.84 10.92 7.87
CA SER A 83 -5.18 12.05 7.23
C SER A 83 -4.48 11.66 5.92
N GLN A 84 -4.40 10.36 5.60
CA GLN A 84 -3.87 9.83 4.33
C GLN A 84 -4.96 9.18 3.46
N GLY A 85 -6.23 9.34 3.80
CA GLY A 85 -7.34 8.77 3.05
C GLY A 85 -7.45 7.24 3.17
N GLU A 86 -6.95 6.66 4.26
CA GLU A 86 -7.06 5.22 4.49
C GLU A 86 -8.53 4.79 4.60
N ILE A 87 -8.92 3.79 3.80
CA ILE A 87 -10.33 3.41 3.59
C ILE A 87 -11.10 3.16 4.89
N ASN A 88 -10.46 2.54 5.88
CA ASN A 88 -11.09 2.18 7.15
C ASN A 88 -10.91 3.22 8.26
N ALA A 89 -10.20 4.31 7.99
CA ALA A 89 -9.97 5.36 8.97
C ALA A 89 -11.21 6.23 9.18
N VAL A 90 -11.15 7.09 10.20
CA VAL A 90 -12.31 7.87 10.62
C VAL A 90 -12.82 8.80 9.52
N LEU A 91 -11.94 9.59 8.89
CA LEU A 91 -12.36 10.52 7.84
C LEU A 91 -12.97 9.83 6.62
N ALA A 92 -12.39 8.73 6.13
CA ALA A 92 -12.93 8.00 4.98
C ALA A 92 -14.33 7.42 5.29
N ARG A 93 -14.55 6.95 6.52
CA ARG A 93 -15.88 6.50 6.96
C ARG A 93 -16.87 7.65 7.13
N MET A 94 -16.42 8.83 7.54
CA MET A 94 -17.26 10.03 7.56
C MET A 94 -17.65 10.45 6.14
N ALA A 95 -16.69 10.47 5.21
CA ALA A 95 -16.89 10.83 3.80
C ALA A 95 -17.87 9.90 3.06
N THR A 96 -17.98 8.65 3.50
CA THR A 96 -18.90 7.64 2.93
C THR A 96 -20.20 7.50 3.72
N GLY A 97 -20.38 8.28 4.79
CA GLY A 97 -21.54 8.19 5.69
C GLY A 97 -21.60 6.91 6.55
N SER A 98 -20.56 6.07 6.53
CA SER A 98 -20.51 4.78 7.21
C SER A 98 -20.05 4.85 8.68
N HIS A 99 -19.62 6.02 9.16
CA HIS A 99 -19.17 6.18 10.55
C HIS A 99 -20.33 6.19 11.55
N ARG A 100 -20.36 5.22 12.48
CA ARG A 100 -21.45 4.97 13.44
C ARG A 100 -21.97 6.21 14.18
N HIS A 101 -21.07 7.07 14.66
CA HIS A 101 -21.41 8.20 15.53
C HIS A 101 -21.29 9.58 14.86
N MET A 102 -20.72 9.66 13.65
CA MET A 102 -20.30 10.94 13.06
C MET A 102 -20.70 11.01 11.59
N LYS A 103 -21.86 11.61 11.33
CA LYS A 103 -22.24 12.07 10.00
C LYS A 103 -21.71 13.48 9.81
N VAL A 104 -21.24 13.79 8.61
CA VAL A 104 -20.78 15.14 8.24
C VAL A 104 -21.97 16.10 8.26
N LYS A 105 -21.74 17.32 8.72
CA LYS A 105 -22.71 18.42 8.68
C LYS A 105 -22.13 19.56 7.83
N PRO A 106 -22.98 20.36 7.15
CA PRO A 106 -22.52 21.54 6.41
C PRO A 106 -21.80 22.59 7.26
N THR A 107 -22.04 22.60 8.57
CA THR A 107 -21.40 23.52 9.52
C THR A 107 -20.05 23.02 10.04
N ASP A 108 -19.63 21.82 9.66
CA ASP A 108 -18.35 21.26 10.10
C ASP A 108 -17.16 21.94 9.41
N THR A 109 -16.11 22.19 10.19
CA THR A 109 -14.78 22.52 9.67
C THR A 109 -13.85 21.33 9.88
N ILE A 110 -13.36 20.73 8.80
CA ILE A 110 -12.43 19.60 8.82
C ILE A 110 -11.05 20.08 8.42
N ILE A 111 -10.07 19.89 9.30
CA ILE A 111 -8.71 20.40 9.16
C ILE A 111 -7.77 19.22 8.92
N PHE A 112 -7.10 19.19 7.77
CA PHE A 112 -6.05 18.22 7.48
C PHE A 112 -4.71 18.78 7.96
N SER A 113 -4.30 18.42 9.18
CA SER A 113 -3.00 18.77 9.75
C SER A 113 -1.91 17.75 9.35
N SER A 114 -1.83 17.51 8.05
CA SER A 114 -0.86 16.62 7.39
C SER A 114 -0.65 17.02 5.94
N ASN A 115 0.40 16.49 5.33
CA ASN A 115 0.51 16.41 3.88
C ASN A 115 0.29 14.95 3.43
N PRO A 116 -0.25 14.72 2.23
CA PRO A 116 -0.24 13.38 1.61
C PRO A 116 1.20 12.88 1.49
N ILE A 117 1.43 11.65 1.93
CA ILE A 117 2.64 10.89 1.67
C ILE A 117 2.61 10.46 0.20
N PRO A 118 3.74 10.49 -0.53
CA PRO A 118 3.80 10.04 -1.92
C PRO A 118 3.13 8.67 -2.12
N GLY A 119 2.19 8.61 -3.07
CA GLY A 119 1.37 7.43 -3.37
C GLY A 119 -0.04 7.47 -2.77
N ASN A 120 -0.29 8.29 -1.74
CA ASN A 120 -1.60 8.41 -1.09
C ASN A 120 -2.46 9.54 -1.64
N GLU A 121 -1.98 10.33 -2.61
CA GLU A 121 -2.66 11.53 -3.10
C GLU A 121 -4.09 11.23 -3.57
N LYS A 122 -4.27 10.15 -4.34
CA LYS A 122 -5.60 9.75 -4.85
C LYS A 122 -6.58 9.44 -3.73
N ASN A 123 -6.11 8.79 -2.66
CA ASN A 123 -6.94 8.41 -1.52
C ASN A 123 -7.34 9.64 -0.69
N VAL A 124 -6.41 10.57 -0.47
CA VAL A 124 -6.68 11.84 0.20
C VAL A 124 -7.70 12.65 -0.59
N VAL A 125 -7.48 12.84 -1.91
CA VAL A 125 -8.40 13.59 -2.77
C VAL A 125 -9.80 13.00 -2.73
N ARG A 126 -9.95 11.67 -2.86
CA ARG A 126 -11.26 11.02 -2.77
C ARG A 126 -11.96 11.27 -1.44
N THR A 127 -11.20 11.31 -0.34
CA THR A 127 -11.74 11.59 0.99
C THR A 127 -12.18 13.05 1.10
N VAL A 128 -11.35 13.99 0.64
CA VAL A 128 -11.66 15.42 0.60
C VAL A 128 -12.92 15.67 -0.23
N ASP A 129 -12.99 15.13 -1.44
CA ASP A 129 -14.16 15.26 -2.33
C ASP A 129 -15.43 14.72 -1.68
N GLY A 130 -15.36 13.57 -1.01
CA GLY A 130 -16.50 13.00 -0.30
C GLY A 130 -16.98 13.89 0.84
N LEU A 131 -16.06 14.42 1.66
CA LEU A 131 -16.40 15.32 2.75
C LEU A 131 -16.96 16.67 2.26
N MET A 132 -16.42 17.20 1.16
CA MET A 132 -16.92 18.43 0.52
C MET A 132 -18.31 18.22 -0.10
N ARG A 133 -18.58 17.06 -0.70
CA ARG A 133 -19.91 16.71 -1.24
C ARG A 133 -20.99 16.66 -0.17
N GLU A 134 -20.63 16.28 1.05
CA GLU A 134 -21.51 16.35 2.24
C GLU A 134 -21.64 17.78 2.82
N GLY A 135 -21.01 18.78 2.18
CA GLY A 135 -21.17 20.20 2.48
C GLY A 135 -20.22 20.76 3.54
N SER A 136 -19.26 19.98 4.05
CA SER A 136 -18.32 20.47 5.06
C SER A 136 -17.28 21.43 4.48
N GLN A 137 -16.80 22.34 5.33
CA GLN A 137 -15.63 23.15 5.03
C GLN A 137 -14.36 22.35 5.26
N ILE A 138 -13.52 22.24 4.25
CA ILE A 138 -12.20 21.60 4.36
C ILE A 138 -11.12 22.66 4.42
N VAL A 139 -10.11 22.45 5.27
CA VAL A 139 -8.89 23.25 5.31
C VAL A 139 -7.69 22.31 5.22
N GLU A 140 -6.87 22.48 4.18
CA GLU A 140 -5.68 21.64 3.96
C GLU A 140 -4.40 22.46 4.00
N ASN A 141 -3.29 21.84 4.40
CA ASN A 141 -1.99 22.51 4.40
C ASN A 141 -1.52 22.87 2.98
N ARG A 142 -1.98 22.16 1.94
CA ARG A 142 -1.62 22.38 0.53
C ARG A 142 -2.36 23.55 -0.13
N THR A 143 -3.54 23.88 0.39
CA THR A 143 -4.42 24.95 -0.11
C THR A 143 -4.51 26.12 0.88
N ARG A 144 -3.60 26.15 1.85
CA ARG A 144 -3.64 27.09 2.97
C ARG A 144 -3.71 28.56 2.56
N GLU A 145 -3.20 28.90 1.37
CA GLU A 145 -3.27 30.23 0.77
C GLU A 145 -4.72 30.61 0.42
N ILE A 146 -5.53 29.67 -0.05
CA ILE A 146 -6.97 29.84 -0.35
C ILE A 146 -7.75 30.05 0.96
N ASP A 147 -7.42 29.24 1.97
CA ASP A 147 -8.09 29.29 3.28
C ASP A 147 -7.57 30.42 4.19
N ALA A 148 -6.66 31.25 3.68
CA ALA A 148 -5.94 32.30 4.41
C ALA A 148 -5.44 31.82 5.79
N CYS A 149 -4.94 30.59 5.85
CA CYS A 149 -4.46 29.97 7.08
C CYS A 149 -2.94 29.80 7.04
N GLY A 150 -2.31 29.92 8.22
CA GLY A 150 -0.89 29.64 8.37
C GLY A 150 -0.57 28.15 8.12
N PRO A 151 0.72 27.75 8.14
CA PRO A 151 1.11 26.37 7.93
C PRO A 151 0.46 25.44 8.97
N LEU A 152 -0.35 24.50 8.49
CA LEU A 152 -1.03 23.50 9.32
C LEU A 152 -0.17 22.28 9.58
N HIS A 153 0.83 22.05 8.74
CA HIS A 153 1.76 20.94 8.86
C HIS A 153 3.19 21.39 8.57
N ARG A 154 4.11 20.87 9.38
CA ARG A 154 5.56 20.90 9.17
C ARG A 154 6.03 19.44 9.17
N GLY A 155 6.93 19.11 8.25
CA GLY A 155 7.53 17.78 8.18
C GLY A 155 8.33 17.48 9.45
N GLY A 156 8.48 16.19 9.77
CA GLY A 156 9.28 15.74 10.91
C GLY A 156 10.78 15.69 10.65
N HIS A 157 11.21 15.96 9.42
CA HIS A 157 12.62 15.93 9.00
C HIS A 157 13.15 17.36 8.83
N GLY A 158 14.41 17.56 9.19
CA GLY A 158 15.13 18.82 8.95
C GLY A 158 15.16 19.17 7.45
N ARG A 159 15.27 20.46 7.15
CA ARG A 159 15.44 20.99 5.80
C ARG A 159 16.92 21.22 5.49
N TYR A 160 17.20 21.75 4.31
CA TYR A 160 18.55 22.04 3.82
C TYR A 160 19.44 22.72 4.87
N GLU A 161 18.98 23.85 5.41
CA GLU A 161 19.71 24.63 6.42
C GLU A 161 19.92 23.86 7.74
N ASP A 162 18.96 23.02 8.14
CA ASP A 162 19.09 22.20 9.36
C ASP A 162 20.20 21.16 9.21
N HIS A 163 20.38 20.60 8.00
CA HIS A 163 21.46 19.64 7.72
C HIS A 163 22.83 20.34 7.73
N ILE A 164 22.95 21.53 7.14
CA ILE A 164 24.18 22.33 7.20
C ILE A 164 24.54 22.63 8.65
N LYS A 165 23.57 23.12 9.42
CA LYS A 165 23.75 23.43 10.84
C LYS A 165 24.19 22.20 11.64
N LEU A 166 23.62 21.04 11.37
CA LEU A 166 24.03 19.79 12.01
C LEU A 166 25.48 19.45 11.69
N LEU A 167 25.89 19.54 10.42
CA LEU A 167 27.26 19.26 10.00
C LEU A 167 28.27 20.26 10.59
N ASP A 168 27.90 21.53 10.68
CA ASP A 168 28.75 22.56 11.29
C ASP A 168 28.93 22.36 12.80
N ILE A 169 27.90 21.88 13.50
CA ILE A 169 27.99 21.55 14.94
C ILE A 169 28.84 20.30 15.15
N VAL A 170 28.60 19.24 14.39
CA VAL A 170 29.23 17.93 14.60
C VAL A 170 30.67 17.89 14.06
N LYS A 171 30.93 18.61 12.97
CA LYS A 171 32.22 18.62 12.23
C LYS A 171 32.75 17.20 11.98
N PRO A 172 31.97 16.32 11.31
CA PRO A 172 32.34 14.93 11.17
C PRO A 172 33.57 14.75 10.26
N LYS A 173 34.45 13.79 10.60
CA LYS A 173 35.56 13.40 9.71
C LYS A 173 35.07 12.72 8.43
N PHE A 174 34.01 11.91 8.55
CA PHE A 174 33.38 11.14 7.48
C PHE A 174 31.86 11.33 7.52
N PHE A 175 31.23 11.40 6.36
CA PHE A 175 29.78 11.55 6.24
C PHE A 175 29.20 10.36 5.48
N MET A 176 28.12 9.79 6.02
CA MET A 176 27.32 8.78 5.35
C MET A 176 25.85 9.18 5.49
N GLY A 177 25.22 9.53 4.37
CA GLY A 177 23.79 9.83 4.35
C GLY A 177 22.98 8.58 4.65
N ILE A 178 21.96 8.70 5.50
CA ILE A 178 21.00 7.62 5.81
C ILE A 178 19.57 8.13 5.65
N HIS A 179 18.60 7.22 5.63
CA HIS A 179 17.16 7.52 5.64
C HIS A 179 16.71 8.42 4.48
N GLY A 180 16.75 7.88 3.26
CA GLY A 180 16.20 8.52 2.07
C GLY A 180 16.35 7.64 0.83
N GLU A 181 15.62 7.99 -0.23
CA GLU A 181 15.84 7.39 -1.55
C GLU A 181 17.23 7.74 -2.06
N PHE A 182 17.79 6.93 -2.97
CA PHE A 182 19.18 7.08 -3.44
C PHE A 182 19.51 8.51 -3.90
N HIS A 183 18.61 9.15 -4.65
CA HIS A 183 18.80 10.54 -5.09
C HIS A 183 18.86 11.55 -3.93
N MET A 184 18.19 11.28 -2.81
CA MET A 184 18.27 12.10 -1.60
C MET A 184 19.62 11.93 -0.92
N LEU A 185 20.15 10.71 -0.87
CA LEU A 185 21.46 10.41 -0.30
C LEU A 185 22.58 11.10 -1.11
N VAL A 186 22.49 11.06 -2.45
CA VAL A 186 23.41 11.78 -3.34
C VAL A 186 23.37 13.29 -3.09
N ARG A 187 22.17 13.87 -2.93
CA ARG A 187 22.02 15.30 -2.61
C ARG A 187 22.56 15.64 -1.23
N GLY A 188 22.36 14.77 -0.24
CA GLY A 188 22.93 14.94 1.11
C GLY A 188 24.46 14.90 1.10
N ALA A 189 25.04 13.98 0.33
CA ALA A 189 26.49 13.92 0.11
C ALA A 189 27.02 15.19 -0.58
N LYS A 190 26.33 15.66 -1.61
CA LYS A 190 26.68 16.92 -2.29
C LYS A 190 26.62 18.11 -1.33
N LEU A 191 25.55 18.23 -0.54
CA LEU A 191 25.41 19.26 0.48
C LEU A 191 26.59 19.23 1.47
N ALA A 192 26.96 18.04 1.95
CA ALA A 192 28.08 17.91 2.88
C ALA A 192 29.39 18.44 2.30
N VAL A 193 29.67 18.23 1.01
CA VAL A 193 30.89 18.75 0.36
C VAL A 193 30.79 20.24 0.04
N ASP A 194 29.65 20.69 -0.50
CA ASP A 194 29.50 22.06 -1.00
C ASP A 194 29.42 23.10 0.15
N GLU A 195 28.77 22.73 1.25
CA GLU A 195 28.41 23.66 2.34
C GLU A 195 29.36 23.53 3.56
N THR A 196 30.35 22.64 3.50
CA THR A 196 31.28 22.41 4.60
C THR A 196 32.71 22.18 4.08
N SER A 197 33.68 22.00 4.97
CA SER A 197 35.07 21.71 4.58
C SER A 197 35.36 20.23 4.30
N MET A 198 34.32 19.39 4.20
CA MET A 198 34.48 17.96 3.95
C MET A 198 34.97 17.70 2.52
N LYS A 199 35.99 16.84 2.41
CA LYS A 199 36.46 16.36 1.11
C LYS A 199 35.54 15.28 0.57
N GLN A 200 35.37 15.25 -0.75
CA GLN A 200 34.56 14.24 -1.45
C GLN A 200 34.96 12.79 -1.10
N GLU A 201 36.25 12.53 -0.86
CA GLU A 201 36.78 11.21 -0.46
C GLU A 201 36.27 10.72 0.90
N ASN A 202 35.79 11.62 1.75
CA ASN A 202 35.27 11.32 3.08
C ASN A 202 33.73 11.24 3.14
N VAL A 203 33.06 11.30 1.98
CA VAL A 203 31.60 11.36 1.87
C VAL A 203 31.11 10.13 1.11
N PHE A 204 30.27 9.34 1.76
CA PHE A 204 29.83 8.02 1.29
C PHE A 204 28.33 8.01 1.01
N VAL A 205 27.98 7.57 -0.20
CA VAL A 205 26.62 7.20 -0.60
C VAL A 205 26.60 5.70 -0.76
N LEU A 206 25.83 5.02 0.08
CA LEU A 206 25.80 3.57 0.16
C LEU A 206 24.39 3.04 -0.10
N ASP A 207 24.33 1.86 -0.70
CA ASP A 207 23.11 1.08 -0.81
C ASP A 207 22.93 0.17 0.41
N SER A 208 21.70 -0.30 0.60
CA SER A 208 21.42 -1.37 1.56
C SER A 208 22.31 -2.59 1.28
N GLY A 209 23.03 -3.03 2.32
CA GLY A 209 23.94 -4.16 2.27
C GLY A 209 25.39 -3.78 1.99
N ASP A 210 25.72 -2.56 1.57
CA ASP A 210 27.11 -2.11 1.51
C ASP A 210 27.76 -2.07 2.91
N VAL A 211 29.03 -2.45 2.99
CA VAL A 211 29.81 -2.41 4.23
C VAL A 211 30.79 -1.26 4.18
N LEU A 212 30.69 -0.34 5.15
CA LEU A 212 31.66 0.74 5.37
C LEU A 212 32.53 0.40 6.58
N GLU A 213 33.79 0.09 6.33
CA GLU A 213 34.78 -0.10 7.39
C GLU A 213 35.31 1.27 7.83
N LEU A 214 35.20 1.54 9.13
CA LEU A 214 35.53 2.83 9.73
C LEU A 214 36.61 2.62 10.79
N THR A 215 37.70 3.35 10.64
CA THR A 215 38.72 3.52 11.68
C THR A 215 38.74 4.98 12.15
N LYS A 216 39.65 5.32 13.06
CA LYS A 216 39.85 6.70 13.50
C LYS A 216 40.19 7.65 12.35
N ASP A 217 40.90 7.15 11.34
CA ASP A 217 41.54 7.97 10.31
C ASP A 217 41.22 7.52 8.88
N THR A 218 40.52 6.40 8.70
CA THR A 218 40.11 5.89 7.38
C THR A 218 38.66 5.46 7.36
N ALA A 219 38.02 5.59 6.20
CA ALA A 219 36.70 5.07 5.91
C ALA A 219 36.72 4.47 4.51
N VAL A 220 36.41 3.18 4.38
CA VAL A 220 36.50 2.46 3.11
C VAL A 220 35.30 1.55 2.94
N LYS A 221 34.70 1.53 1.75
CA LYS A 221 33.68 0.55 1.38
C LYS A 221 34.39 -0.78 1.06
N THR A 222 34.25 -1.78 1.93
CA THR A 222 35.04 -3.03 1.86
C THR A 222 34.29 -4.23 1.31
N GLY A 223 32.96 -4.14 1.15
CA GLY A 223 32.20 -5.24 0.56
C GLY A 223 30.69 -5.06 0.62
N ARG A 224 29.98 -6.18 0.50
CA ARG A 224 28.53 -6.27 0.66
C ARG A 224 28.14 -7.48 1.51
N VAL A 225 27.08 -7.29 2.29
CA VAL A 225 26.33 -8.36 2.95
C VAL A 225 25.01 -8.60 2.23
N LYS A 226 24.52 -9.84 2.29
CA LYS A 226 23.22 -10.19 1.70
C LYS A 226 22.12 -9.51 2.51
N VAL A 227 21.33 -8.69 1.82
CA VAL A 227 20.14 -8.04 2.36
C VAL A 227 18.95 -8.31 1.45
N GLY A 228 17.75 -8.14 1.98
CA GLY A 228 16.51 -8.30 1.25
C GLY A 228 15.32 -7.90 2.10
N SER A 229 14.16 -7.80 1.46
CA SER A 229 12.90 -7.53 2.14
C SER A 229 12.15 -8.83 2.34
N ILE A 230 11.53 -8.98 3.51
CA ILE A 230 10.55 -10.04 3.76
C ILE A 230 9.17 -9.39 3.70
N MET A 231 8.35 -9.88 2.79
CA MET A 231 7.00 -9.36 2.60
C MET A 231 6.07 -10.11 3.55
N VAL A 232 5.24 -9.38 4.30
CA VAL A 232 4.35 -9.96 5.30
C VAL A 232 2.92 -9.53 5.00
N ASP A 233 1.98 -10.47 5.01
CA ASP A 233 0.57 -10.16 4.82
C ASP A 233 -0.15 -9.78 6.12
N GLN A 234 -1.46 -9.51 6.04
CA GLN A 234 -2.27 -9.10 7.19
C GLN A 234 -2.40 -10.20 8.26
N SER A 235 -2.13 -11.47 7.94
CA SER A 235 -2.08 -12.54 8.93
C SER A 235 -0.77 -12.58 9.71
N GLY A 236 0.23 -11.80 9.29
CA GLY A 236 1.58 -11.88 9.82
C GLY A 236 2.43 -12.95 9.14
N SER A 237 1.93 -13.60 8.09
CA SER A 237 2.66 -14.65 7.37
C SER A 237 3.56 -14.05 6.30
N GLU A 238 4.75 -14.63 6.15
CA GLU A 238 5.65 -14.29 5.05
C GLU A 238 5.04 -14.66 3.70
N VAL A 239 5.17 -13.77 2.73
CA VAL A 239 4.69 -13.94 1.36
C VAL A 239 5.90 -14.06 0.44
N SER A 240 5.95 -15.15 -0.31
CA SER A 240 6.99 -15.36 -1.33
C SER A 240 6.87 -14.35 -2.47
N ASP A 241 8.01 -13.91 -2.99
CA ASP A 241 8.10 -13.06 -4.19
C ASP A 241 7.39 -13.67 -5.41
N VAL A 242 7.36 -15.01 -5.52
CA VAL A 242 6.64 -15.70 -6.61
C VAL A 242 5.15 -15.40 -6.53
N VAL A 243 4.57 -15.50 -5.34
CA VAL A 243 3.15 -15.20 -5.10
C VAL A 243 2.84 -13.74 -5.38
N LEU A 244 3.77 -12.82 -5.07
CA LEU A 244 3.59 -11.40 -5.39
C LEU A 244 3.65 -11.13 -6.89
N LYS A 245 4.59 -11.74 -7.61
CA LYS A 245 4.68 -11.64 -9.07
C LYS A 245 3.40 -12.14 -9.73
N ASP A 246 2.89 -13.28 -9.28
CA ASP A 246 1.61 -13.84 -9.77
C ASP A 246 0.46 -12.86 -9.50
N ARG A 247 0.35 -12.29 -8.29
CA ARG A 247 -0.69 -11.30 -7.97
C ARG A 247 -0.60 -10.05 -8.84
N ILE A 248 0.59 -9.51 -9.06
CA ILE A 248 0.80 -8.32 -9.89
C ILE A 248 0.34 -8.62 -11.32
N HIS A 249 0.83 -9.71 -11.89
CA HIS A 249 0.51 -10.08 -13.27
C HIS A 249 -0.98 -10.43 -13.44
N MET A 250 -1.60 -11.11 -12.46
CA MET A 250 -3.06 -11.31 -12.42
C MET A 250 -3.84 -9.99 -12.36
N SER A 251 -3.33 -8.98 -11.65
CA SER A 251 -4.01 -7.70 -11.51
C SER A 251 -3.94 -6.82 -12.76
N THR A 252 -2.91 -7.00 -13.59
CA THR A 252 -2.70 -6.22 -14.82
C THR A 252 -3.23 -6.93 -16.07
N GLU A 253 -2.99 -8.23 -16.18
CA GLU A 253 -3.29 -9.01 -17.39
C GLU A 253 -4.49 -9.95 -17.23
N GLY A 254 -4.91 -10.23 -15.99
CA GLY A 254 -5.98 -11.17 -15.69
C GLY A 254 -5.59 -12.65 -15.84
N ILE A 255 -6.60 -13.51 -15.79
CA ILE A 255 -6.46 -14.98 -15.87
C ILE A 255 -7.35 -15.53 -16.97
N PHE A 256 -6.82 -16.54 -17.67
CA PHE A 256 -7.51 -17.33 -18.68
C PHE A 256 -7.31 -18.83 -18.41
N THR A 257 -8.34 -19.49 -17.91
CA THR A 257 -8.31 -20.93 -17.60
C THR A 257 -8.98 -21.73 -18.69
N VAL A 258 -8.32 -22.78 -19.17
CA VAL A 258 -8.82 -23.70 -20.20
C VAL A 258 -8.95 -25.08 -19.60
N ILE A 259 -10.14 -25.66 -19.63
CA ILE A 259 -10.43 -26.98 -19.06
C ILE A 259 -10.75 -27.94 -20.19
N LEU A 260 -9.97 -29.01 -20.28
CA LEU A 260 -10.10 -30.08 -21.27
C LEU A 260 -10.49 -31.38 -20.58
N ALA A 261 -11.60 -31.99 -20.99
CA ALA A 261 -11.95 -33.36 -20.63
C ALA A 261 -11.59 -34.28 -21.79
N ILE A 262 -10.60 -35.16 -21.61
CA ILE A 262 -10.09 -36.06 -22.66
C ILE A 262 -10.49 -37.49 -22.31
N ASP A 263 -11.14 -38.20 -23.22
CA ASP A 263 -11.38 -39.62 -23.10
C ASP A 263 -10.15 -40.41 -23.56
N LYS A 264 -9.55 -41.17 -22.64
CA LYS A 264 -8.33 -41.95 -22.88
C LYS A 264 -8.52 -43.03 -23.95
N LYS A 265 -9.71 -43.60 -24.10
CA LYS A 265 -9.97 -44.67 -25.07
C LYS A 265 -10.02 -44.15 -26.50
N THR A 266 -10.66 -43.00 -26.68
CA THR A 266 -10.87 -42.41 -28.01
C THR A 266 -9.79 -41.40 -28.39
N GLY A 267 -9.02 -40.89 -27.43
CA GLY A 267 -8.04 -39.82 -27.63
C GLY A 267 -8.69 -38.50 -28.04
N ARG A 268 -9.98 -38.33 -27.74
CA ARG A 268 -10.78 -37.17 -28.14
C ARG A 268 -11.27 -36.42 -26.90
N LEU A 269 -11.66 -35.17 -27.12
CA LEU A 269 -12.35 -34.40 -26.09
C LEU A 269 -13.74 -35.00 -25.84
N ALA A 270 -14.05 -35.33 -24.59
CA ALA A 270 -15.34 -35.84 -24.16
C ALA A 270 -16.43 -34.76 -24.23
N THR A 271 -16.05 -33.50 -23.97
CA THR A 271 -16.92 -32.32 -24.05
C THR A 271 -16.20 -31.17 -24.74
N SER A 272 -16.92 -30.12 -25.13
CA SER A 272 -16.29 -28.88 -25.59
C SER A 272 -15.37 -28.31 -24.49
N PRO A 273 -14.20 -27.73 -24.83
CA PRO A 273 -13.35 -27.05 -23.85
C PRO A 273 -14.12 -25.98 -23.09
N ASP A 274 -14.05 -26.04 -21.77
CA ASP A 274 -14.59 -24.99 -20.92
C ASP A 274 -13.53 -23.91 -20.72
N ILE A 275 -13.94 -22.65 -20.79
CA ILE A 275 -13.05 -21.49 -20.77
C ILE A 275 -13.58 -20.51 -19.75
N ILE A 276 -12.73 -20.18 -18.77
CA ILE A 276 -13.05 -19.22 -17.72
C ILE A 276 -12.06 -18.06 -17.82
N SER A 277 -12.58 -16.85 -17.98
CA SER A 277 -11.78 -15.62 -17.92
C SER A 277 -12.16 -14.78 -16.70
N ARG A 278 -11.15 -14.25 -16.02
CA ARG A 278 -11.30 -13.34 -14.87
C ARG A 278 -10.32 -12.18 -15.01
N GLY A 279 -10.83 -10.95 -14.98
CA GLY A 279 -9.99 -9.75 -15.04
C GLY A 279 -9.26 -9.52 -16.37
N PHE A 280 -9.63 -10.26 -17.43
CA PHE A 280 -8.99 -10.17 -18.75
C PHE A 280 -10.00 -9.74 -19.82
N ILE A 281 -10.87 -10.64 -20.30
CA ILE A 281 -11.90 -10.33 -21.29
C ILE A 281 -13.29 -10.71 -20.81
N TYR A 282 -14.30 -9.94 -21.22
CA TYR A 282 -15.69 -10.32 -21.00
C TYR A 282 -16.11 -11.33 -22.07
N LEU A 283 -16.31 -12.59 -21.65
CA LEU A 283 -16.52 -13.72 -22.56
C LEU A 283 -17.71 -13.54 -23.53
N LYS A 284 -18.76 -12.80 -23.12
CA LYS A 284 -19.94 -12.57 -23.98
C LYS A 284 -19.63 -11.71 -25.20
N ASP A 285 -18.63 -10.84 -25.11
CA ASP A 285 -18.26 -9.93 -26.19
C ASP A 285 -17.19 -10.55 -27.11
N SER A 286 -16.73 -11.77 -26.80
CA SER A 286 -15.58 -12.42 -27.43
C SER A 286 -15.88 -13.83 -27.96
N GLU A 287 -17.13 -14.10 -28.36
CA GLU A 287 -17.55 -15.43 -28.83
C GLU A 287 -16.70 -15.97 -29.99
N LYS A 288 -16.33 -15.11 -30.95
CA LYS A 288 -15.49 -15.48 -32.10
C LYS A 288 -14.11 -15.97 -31.67
N LEU A 289 -13.48 -15.26 -30.73
CA LEU A 289 -12.17 -15.63 -30.17
C LEU A 289 -12.28 -16.95 -29.39
N MET A 290 -13.34 -17.12 -28.60
CA MET A 290 -13.59 -18.36 -27.87
C MET A 290 -13.82 -19.54 -28.81
N GLY A 291 -14.53 -19.32 -29.92
CA GLY A 291 -14.71 -20.31 -30.98
C GLY A 291 -13.38 -20.73 -31.62
N LYS A 292 -12.52 -19.77 -31.96
CA LYS A 292 -11.17 -20.01 -32.50
C LYS A 292 -10.32 -20.84 -31.55
N ILE A 293 -10.28 -20.48 -30.26
CA ILE A 293 -9.54 -21.21 -29.23
C ILE A 293 -10.09 -22.63 -29.04
N ARG A 294 -11.42 -22.80 -28.94
CA ARG A 294 -12.04 -24.14 -28.82
C ARG A 294 -11.73 -25.04 -30.01
N GLN A 295 -11.81 -24.50 -31.23
CA GLN A 295 -11.49 -25.24 -32.45
C GLN A 295 -10.01 -25.65 -32.47
N TYR A 296 -9.12 -24.71 -32.14
CA TYR A 296 -7.69 -24.94 -32.03
C TYR A 296 -7.37 -26.05 -31.00
N LEU A 297 -7.92 -25.97 -29.79
CA LEU A 297 -7.72 -26.97 -28.73
C LEU A 297 -8.23 -28.35 -29.14
N LYS A 298 -9.38 -28.42 -29.83
CA LYS A 298 -9.94 -29.68 -30.36
C LYS A 298 -8.99 -30.32 -31.37
N GLN A 299 -8.43 -29.54 -32.29
CA GLN A 299 -7.48 -30.03 -33.28
C GLN A 299 -6.17 -30.47 -32.64
N LYS A 300 -5.61 -29.66 -31.73
CA LYS A 300 -4.36 -29.98 -31.02
C LYS A 300 -4.49 -31.25 -30.19
N THR A 301 -5.59 -31.40 -29.44
CA THR A 301 -5.87 -32.62 -28.65
C THR A 301 -5.98 -33.86 -29.53
N THR A 302 -6.71 -33.77 -30.64
CA THR A 302 -6.88 -34.90 -31.57
C THR A 302 -5.54 -35.31 -32.20
N LYS A 303 -4.68 -34.35 -32.52
CA LYS A 303 -3.33 -34.64 -33.06
C LYS A 303 -2.41 -35.30 -32.02
N ALA A 304 -2.45 -34.82 -30.78
CA ALA A 304 -1.60 -35.34 -29.70
C ALA A 304 -2.01 -36.76 -29.28
N TYR A 305 -3.30 -37.01 -29.06
CA TYR A 305 -3.80 -38.30 -28.54
C TYR A 305 -4.26 -39.28 -29.63
N GLY A 306 -4.50 -38.84 -30.86
CA GLY A 306 -5.05 -39.67 -31.94
C GLY A 306 -4.10 -40.72 -32.51
N LYS A 307 -2.80 -40.68 -32.17
CA LYS A 307 -1.79 -41.66 -32.63
C LYS A 307 -1.59 -42.83 -31.65
N GLY A 308 -2.34 -42.90 -30.55
CA GLY A 308 -2.25 -43.99 -29.57
C GLY A 308 -0.94 -44.05 -28.77
N GLY A 309 -0.12 -42.99 -28.84
CA GLY A 309 1.12 -42.86 -28.06
C GLY A 309 0.87 -42.35 -26.63
N ILE A 310 1.85 -42.57 -25.75
CA ILE A 310 1.86 -41.99 -24.41
C ILE A 310 2.09 -40.47 -24.57
N VAL A 311 1.11 -39.68 -24.12
CA VAL A 311 1.24 -38.22 -24.12
C VAL A 311 1.84 -37.78 -22.80
N ASP A 312 2.95 -37.05 -22.87
CA ASP A 312 3.47 -36.31 -21.72
C ASP A 312 2.50 -35.17 -21.40
N LEU A 313 1.79 -35.32 -20.28
CA LEU A 313 0.75 -34.38 -19.87
C LEU A 313 1.33 -33.01 -19.51
N ASP A 314 2.54 -32.94 -18.96
CA ASP A 314 3.16 -31.68 -18.55
C ASP A 314 3.68 -30.91 -19.76
N ASN A 315 4.30 -31.61 -20.71
CA ASN A 315 4.67 -30.98 -21.98
C ASN A 315 3.42 -30.51 -22.75
N PHE A 316 2.36 -31.32 -22.80
CA PHE A 316 1.12 -30.95 -23.48
C PHE A 316 0.43 -29.74 -22.84
N LYS A 317 0.41 -29.65 -21.50
CA LYS A 317 -0.06 -28.45 -20.79
C LYS A 317 0.79 -27.22 -21.15
N LYS A 318 2.12 -27.35 -21.18
CA LYS A 318 3.02 -26.25 -21.55
C LYS A 318 2.74 -25.76 -22.97
N GLU A 319 2.63 -26.67 -23.93
CA GLU A 319 2.31 -26.35 -25.32
C GLU A 319 0.91 -25.71 -25.49
N ILE A 320 -0.09 -26.12 -24.70
CA ILE A 320 -1.40 -25.43 -24.71
C ILE A 320 -1.27 -24.02 -24.15
N ARG A 321 -0.52 -23.86 -23.05
CA ARG A 321 -0.31 -22.57 -22.41
C ARG A 321 0.32 -21.57 -23.38
N GLU A 322 1.40 -21.96 -24.04
CA GLU A 322 2.15 -21.10 -24.98
C GLU A 322 1.29 -20.72 -26.19
N ASP A 323 0.66 -21.68 -26.85
CA ASP A 323 -0.09 -21.40 -28.07
C ASP A 323 -1.38 -20.61 -27.80
N VAL A 324 -2.07 -20.88 -26.68
CA VAL A 324 -3.23 -20.08 -26.28
C VAL A 324 -2.79 -18.67 -25.89
N ALA A 325 -1.67 -18.51 -25.18
CA ALA A 325 -1.13 -17.19 -24.85
C ALA A 325 -0.80 -16.38 -26.12
N HIS A 326 -0.22 -17.02 -27.14
CA HIS A 326 0.02 -16.39 -28.44
C HIS A 326 -1.27 -15.96 -29.14
N ILE A 327 -2.28 -16.83 -29.21
CA ILE A 327 -3.58 -16.49 -29.84
C ILE A 327 -4.23 -15.31 -29.11
N LEU A 328 -4.16 -15.28 -27.77
CA LEU A 328 -4.70 -14.18 -26.97
C LEU A 328 -3.93 -12.89 -27.23
N PHE A 329 -2.60 -12.93 -27.23
CA PHE A 329 -1.78 -11.76 -27.52
C PHE A 329 -2.04 -11.18 -28.91
N ASP A 330 -2.12 -12.02 -29.95
CA ASP A 330 -2.36 -11.54 -31.32
C ASP A 330 -3.69 -10.78 -31.44
N GLU A 331 -4.72 -11.23 -30.72
CA GLU A 331 -6.08 -10.69 -30.82
C GLU A 331 -6.35 -9.56 -29.83
N THR A 332 -5.69 -9.54 -28.68
CA THR A 332 -5.98 -8.57 -27.59
C THR A 332 -4.80 -7.70 -27.22
N GLN A 333 -3.58 -8.00 -27.66
CA GLN A 333 -2.32 -7.32 -27.27
C GLN A 333 -2.04 -7.35 -25.76
N HIS A 334 -2.54 -8.39 -25.07
CA HIS A 334 -2.38 -8.60 -23.63
C HIS A 334 -1.96 -10.05 -23.38
N THR A 335 -1.29 -10.31 -22.27
CA THR A 335 -0.71 -11.62 -21.96
C THR A 335 -1.25 -12.14 -20.61
N PRO A 336 -2.50 -12.63 -20.55
CA PRO A 336 -3.07 -13.16 -19.31
C PRO A 336 -2.34 -14.43 -18.85
N ILE A 337 -2.48 -14.76 -17.56
CA ILE A 337 -2.04 -16.08 -17.08
C ILE A 337 -2.92 -17.16 -17.68
N VAL A 338 -2.32 -18.00 -18.53
CA VAL A 338 -3.01 -19.16 -19.12
C VAL A 338 -2.82 -20.40 -18.24
N ILE A 339 -3.94 -20.93 -17.73
CA ILE A 339 -3.97 -22.10 -16.84
C ILE A 339 -4.68 -23.25 -17.56
N PRO A 340 -3.96 -24.22 -18.15
CA PRO A 340 -4.55 -25.41 -18.73
C PRO A 340 -4.81 -26.48 -17.66
N VAL A 341 -6.06 -26.90 -17.53
CA VAL A 341 -6.51 -28.00 -16.67
C VAL A 341 -6.95 -29.15 -17.58
N ILE A 342 -6.33 -30.31 -17.42
CA ILE A 342 -6.60 -31.47 -18.28
C ILE A 342 -7.05 -32.62 -17.40
N ASN A 343 -8.29 -33.07 -17.63
CA ASN A 343 -8.91 -34.21 -16.98
C ASN A 343 -8.96 -35.37 -17.97
N VAL A 344 -8.14 -36.39 -17.73
CA VAL A 344 -8.14 -37.62 -18.54
C VAL A 344 -9.13 -38.61 -17.92
N ILE A 345 -10.25 -38.81 -18.60
CA ILE A 345 -11.31 -39.73 -18.21
C ILE A 345 -10.89 -41.15 -18.60
N GLY A 346 -10.85 -42.06 -17.61
CA GLY A 346 -10.47 -43.46 -17.80
C GLY A 346 -9.26 -43.91 -16.99
N ASP A 347 -8.58 -43.02 -16.27
CA ASP A 347 -7.62 -43.41 -15.24
C ASP A 347 -8.33 -43.70 -13.92
N ARG A 348 -7.99 -44.84 -13.28
CA ARG A 348 -8.26 -45.00 -11.84
C ARG A 348 -7.46 -43.91 -11.11
N PRO A 349 -8.01 -43.28 -10.05
CA PRO A 349 -7.26 -42.29 -9.29
C PRO A 349 -5.93 -42.91 -8.84
N GLN A 350 -4.80 -42.35 -9.30
CA GLN A 350 -3.51 -42.73 -8.75
C GLN A 350 -3.48 -42.29 -7.28
N PRO A 351 -3.10 -43.16 -6.33
CA PRO A 351 -2.84 -42.71 -4.98
C PRO A 351 -1.72 -41.66 -5.01
N PRO A 352 -1.76 -40.66 -4.12
CA PRO A 352 -0.74 -39.62 -4.08
C PRO A 352 0.64 -40.27 -3.93
N GLN A 353 1.58 -39.91 -4.80
CA GLN A 353 2.98 -40.31 -4.67
C GLN A 353 3.48 -39.80 -3.31
N ARG A 354 3.68 -40.73 -2.37
CA ARG A 354 4.47 -40.45 -1.17
C ARG A 354 5.89 -40.16 -1.67
N ASN A 355 6.32 -38.91 -1.56
CA ASN A 355 7.73 -38.57 -1.61
C ASN A 355 8.45 -39.41 -0.55
N SER A 356 9.20 -40.42 -1.00
CA SER A 356 10.17 -41.10 -0.16
C SER A 356 11.31 -40.11 0.10
N LEU A 357 11.23 -39.43 1.25
CA LEU A 357 12.38 -38.83 1.89
C LEU A 357 13.42 -39.95 2.08
N LYS A 358 14.38 -40.03 1.15
CA LYS A 358 15.66 -40.70 1.41
C LYS A 358 16.36 -39.89 2.50
N THR A 359 16.22 -40.35 3.73
CA THR A 359 17.17 -40.09 4.80
C THR A 359 18.45 -40.83 4.43
N THR A 360 19.43 -40.12 3.89
CA THR A 360 20.83 -40.56 3.95
C THR A 360 21.39 -40.13 5.29
N ALA A 361 21.83 -41.13 6.04
CA ALA A 361 22.65 -41.01 7.24
C ALA A 361 24.02 -40.40 6.94
#